data_AF-A0A437LXV3-F1
#
_entry.id   AF-A0A437LXV3-F1
#
_cell.length_a   1.000
_cell.length_b   1.000
_cell.length_c   1.000
_cell.angle_alpha   90.00
_cell.angle_beta   90.00
_cell.angle_gamma   90.00
#
_symmetry.space_group_name_H-M   'P 1'
#
loop_
_entity.id
_entity.type
_entity.pdbx_description
1 polymer ?
#
loop_
_entity_poly.entity_id
_entity_poly.type
_entity_poly.pdbx_seq_one_letter_code
_entity_poly.pdbx_strand_id
1 'polypeptide(L)'
;MSMSRCQLVHIPIAPTPPVKGHCEKKVHFEVSLSVTEGRVHLDMRQAGGKDPAFIAIEADCEVVVELKGDQLFFSKEYDAITMKGDYAAYYGGLVYDDYDRKKDRYRIVRFHALFNRGGKLGTSHPFNINVDLHQPGSKLEWIPISIDPDIKNPPPWPV
;
A
#
# COMPACT_ATOMS: atom_id res chain seq x y z
N MET A 1 4.56 -36.90 -5.72
CA MET A 1 5.17 -35.57 -5.92
C MET A 1 4.49 -34.61 -4.96
N SER A 2 5.19 -34.18 -3.91
CA SER A 2 4.68 -33.19 -2.96
C SER A 2 4.71 -31.83 -3.64
N MET A 3 3.56 -31.22 -3.88
CA MET A 3 3.49 -29.80 -4.18
C MET A 3 3.84 -29.06 -2.88
N SER A 4 5.11 -28.68 -2.72
CA SER A 4 5.49 -27.68 -1.72
C SER A 4 4.63 -26.45 -1.99
N ARG A 5 3.66 -26.20 -1.11
CA ARG A 5 2.95 -24.92 -1.08
C ARG A 5 4.05 -23.87 -0.90
N CYS A 6 4.29 -23.04 -1.92
CA CYS A 6 4.96 -21.77 -1.70
C CYS A 6 4.12 -21.04 -0.65
N GLN A 7 4.58 -21.05 0.60
CA GLN A 7 4.03 -20.15 1.60
C GLN A 7 4.34 -18.75 1.08
N LEU A 8 3.29 -17.98 0.78
CA LEU A 8 3.44 -16.56 0.50
C LEU A 8 3.99 -15.93 1.77
N VAL A 9 5.28 -15.60 1.78
CA VAL A 9 5.91 -14.90 2.89
C VAL A 9 5.55 -13.43 2.75
N HIS A 10 4.77 -12.91 3.71
CA HIS A 10 4.48 -11.49 3.81
C HIS A 10 5.59 -10.86 4.66
N ILE A 11 6.40 -10.02 4.03
CA ILE A 11 7.54 -9.34 4.64
C ILE A 11 7.11 -7.89 4.94
N PRO A 12 7.14 -7.45 6.21
CA PRO A 12 6.88 -6.06 6.56
C PRO A 12 7.88 -5.11 5.92
N ILE A 13 7.47 -3.85 5.70
CA ILE A 13 8.41 -2.80 5.27
C ILE A 13 9.52 -2.61 6.32
N ALA A 14 10.76 -2.45 5.85
CA ALA A 14 11.90 -2.19 6.72
C ALA A 14 11.70 -0.90 7.55
N PRO A 15 12.09 -0.89 8.83
CA PRO A 15 11.86 0.27 9.70
C PRO A 15 12.69 1.50 9.27
N THR A 16 13.82 1.28 8.61
CA THR A 16 14.71 2.35 8.14
C THR A 16 14.49 2.64 6.65
N PRO A 17 14.52 3.91 6.22
CA PRO A 17 14.42 4.24 4.80
C PRO A 17 15.66 3.75 4.02
N PRO A 18 15.51 3.38 2.73
CA PRO A 18 16.61 2.97 1.87
C PRO A 18 17.52 4.13 1.43
N VAL A 19 17.07 5.38 1.58
CA VAL A 19 17.82 6.60 1.25
C VAL A 19 18.13 7.38 2.51
N LYS A 20 19.37 7.88 2.62
CA LYS A 20 19.77 8.86 3.64
C LYS A 20 19.51 10.27 3.11
N GLY A 21 18.36 10.85 3.44
CA GLY A 21 18.01 12.22 3.02
C GLY A 21 16.51 12.43 2.89
N HIS A 22 16.10 13.67 2.62
CA HIS A 22 14.71 14.01 2.36
C HIS A 22 14.37 13.72 0.91
N CYS A 23 13.22 13.10 0.67
CA CYS A 23 12.70 12.92 -0.67
C CYS A 23 11.65 13.99 -0.97
N GLU A 24 11.93 14.85 -1.96
CA GLU A 24 11.04 15.98 -2.29
C GLU A 24 9.80 15.55 -3.10
N LYS A 25 9.90 14.46 -3.86
CA LYS A 25 8.77 13.96 -4.65
C LYS A 25 7.83 13.13 -3.77
N LYS A 26 6.53 13.40 -3.88
CA LYS A 26 5.48 12.61 -3.23
C LYS A 26 4.60 11.90 -4.24
N VAL A 27 4.32 10.64 -3.98
CA VAL A 27 3.32 9.84 -4.69
C VAL A 27 2.14 9.63 -3.76
N HIS A 28 1.01 10.28 -4.06
CA HIS A 28 -0.23 10.12 -3.30
C HIS A 28 -1.07 9.02 -3.93
N PHE A 29 -1.38 7.99 -3.15
CA PHE A 29 -2.21 6.86 -3.54
C PHE A 29 -3.43 6.77 -2.62
N GLU A 30 -4.61 6.99 -3.17
CA GLU A 30 -5.88 6.97 -2.46
C GLU A 30 -6.54 5.60 -2.64
N VAL A 31 -7.06 5.05 -1.56
CA VAL A 31 -7.85 3.82 -1.56
C VAL A 31 -9.19 4.10 -0.91
N SER A 32 -10.28 3.72 -1.57
CA SER A 32 -11.63 3.86 -1.01
C SER A 32 -12.49 2.64 -1.30
N LEU A 33 -13.36 2.31 -0.37
CA LEU A 33 -14.37 1.28 -0.54
C LEU A 33 -15.75 1.93 -0.54
N SER A 34 -16.55 1.60 -1.54
CA SER A 34 -17.93 2.07 -1.68
C SER A 34 -18.85 0.94 -2.13
N VAL A 35 -20.16 1.20 -2.15
CA VAL A 35 -21.16 0.29 -2.73
C VAL A 35 -21.83 1.01 -3.89
N THR A 36 -21.66 0.45 -5.09
CA THR A 36 -22.25 0.98 -6.33
C THR A 36 -23.14 -0.10 -6.92
N GLU A 37 -24.43 0.21 -7.13
CA GLU A 37 -25.41 -0.72 -7.71
C GLU A 37 -25.48 -2.07 -6.99
N GLY A 38 -25.41 -2.05 -5.65
CA GLY A 38 -25.45 -3.26 -4.82
C GLY A 38 -24.17 -4.11 -4.86
N ARG A 39 -23.10 -3.61 -5.49
CA ARG A 39 -21.78 -4.27 -5.54
C ARG A 39 -20.77 -3.48 -4.72
N VAL A 40 -19.90 -4.19 -4.01
CA VAL A 40 -18.73 -3.59 -3.38
C VAL A 40 -17.79 -3.12 -4.49
N HIS A 41 -17.43 -1.85 -4.45
CA HIS A 41 -16.52 -1.20 -5.39
C HIS A 41 -15.29 -0.69 -4.64
N LEU A 42 -14.12 -1.17 -5.05
CA LEU A 42 -12.84 -0.70 -4.56
C LEU A 42 -12.26 0.26 -5.59
N ASP A 43 -12.08 1.52 -5.20
CA ASP A 43 -11.40 2.54 -6.00
C ASP A 43 -9.99 2.72 -5.46
N MET A 44 -9.02 2.69 -6.38
CA MET A 44 -7.62 2.91 -6.12
C MET A 44 -7.12 3.92 -7.13
N ARG A 45 -6.45 4.98 -6.66
CA ARG A 45 -6.00 6.05 -7.55
C ARG A 45 -4.70 6.66 -7.08
N GLN A 46 -3.73 6.69 -7.98
CA GLN A 46 -2.57 7.56 -7.84
C GLN A 46 -2.88 8.96 -8.39
N ALA A 47 -2.62 10.02 -7.62
CA ALA A 47 -2.76 11.39 -8.11
C ALA A 47 -1.85 11.62 -9.33
N GLY A 48 -2.43 12.03 -10.46
CA GLY A 48 -1.72 12.20 -11.73
C GLY A 48 -1.35 10.89 -12.45
N GLY A 49 -1.74 9.74 -11.92
CA GLY A 49 -1.54 8.43 -12.53
C GLY A 49 -2.52 8.14 -13.67
N LYS A 50 -2.11 7.28 -14.61
CA LYS A 50 -2.93 6.84 -15.76
C LYS A 50 -3.68 5.54 -15.51
N ASP A 51 -3.16 4.67 -14.64
CA ASP A 51 -3.75 3.37 -14.33
C ASP A 51 -4.12 3.32 -12.85
N PRO A 52 -5.39 3.03 -12.51
CA PRO A 52 -5.85 2.94 -11.13
C PRO A 52 -5.33 1.70 -10.39
N ALA A 53 -4.85 0.68 -11.12
CA ALA A 53 -4.61 -0.63 -10.54
C ALA A 53 -3.26 -0.78 -9.83
N PHE A 54 -2.34 0.21 -9.91
CA PHE A 54 -1.01 0.12 -9.28
C PHE A 54 -0.41 1.46 -8.85
N ILE A 55 0.62 1.39 -8.00
CA ILE A 55 1.44 2.55 -7.60
C ILE A 55 2.66 2.64 -8.53
N ALA A 56 2.80 3.74 -9.27
CA ALA A 56 3.91 4.02 -10.16
C ALA A 56 5.01 4.82 -9.44
N ILE A 57 6.22 4.27 -9.42
CA ILE A 57 7.43 4.91 -8.89
C ILE A 57 8.33 5.24 -10.07
N GLU A 58 8.47 6.52 -10.40
CA GLU A 58 9.26 6.99 -11.56
C GLU A 58 10.53 7.75 -11.17
N ALA A 59 10.67 8.03 -9.88
CA ALA A 59 11.83 8.64 -9.25
C ALA A 59 11.75 8.28 -7.76
N ASP A 60 12.86 8.43 -7.05
CA ASP A 60 12.87 8.31 -5.59
C ASP A 60 11.76 9.22 -5.02
N CYS A 61 10.92 8.67 -4.14
CA CYS A 61 9.75 9.39 -3.61
C CYS A 61 9.39 8.97 -2.17
N GLU A 62 8.64 9.83 -1.47
CA GLU A 62 7.77 9.40 -0.37
C GLU A 62 6.42 8.96 -0.97
N VAL A 63 6.02 7.72 -0.70
CA VAL A 63 4.69 7.22 -1.04
C VAL A 63 3.77 7.48 0.15
N VAL A 64 2.64 8.13 -0.11
CA VAL A 64 1.58 8.42 0.86
C VAL A 64 0.37 7.61 0.45
N VAL A 65 0.01 6.60 1.25
CA VAL A 65 -1.21 5.82 1.06
C VAL A 65 -2.27 6.36 2.02
N GLU A 66 -3.40 6.79 1.46
CA GLU A 66 -4.51 7.38 2.22
C GLU A 66 -5.80 6.58 2.02
N LEU A 67 -6.40 6.16 3.14
CA LEU A 67 -7.67 5.45 3.18
C LEU A 67 -8.83 6.44 3.32
N LYS A 68 -9.67 6.52 2.30
CA LYS A 68 -10.83 7.42 2.25
C LYS A 68 -12.12 6.72 2.69
N GLY A 69 -13.08 7.52 3.16
CA GLY A 69 -14.38 7.06 3.64
C GLY A 69 -14.37 6.57 5.08
N ASP A 70 -15.49 6.08 5.60
CA ASP A 70 -15.64 5.81 7.05
C ASP A 70 -15.38 4.37 7.48
N GLN A 71 -15.04 3.52 6.51
CA GLN A 71 -14.97 2.07 6.72
C GLN A 71 -13.57 1.48 6.71
N LEU A 72 -12.61 2.09 6.00
CA LEU A 72 -11.26 1.56 5.88
C LEU A 72 -10.28 2.26 6.82
N PHE A 73 -9.49 1.45 7.52
CA PHE A 73 -8.45 1.91 8.45
C PHE A 73 -7.25 0.97 8.38
N PHE A 74 -6.02 1.45 8.58
CA PHE A 74 -4.86 0.55 8.60
C PHE A 74 -4.94 -0.42 9.76
N SER A 75 -4.61 -1.69 9.52
CA SER A 75 -4.71 -2.70 10.57
C SER A 75 -3.74 -2.43 11.73
N LYS A 76 -4.18 -2.71 12.96
CA LYS A 76 -3.29 -2.75 14.14
C LYS A 76 -2.69 -4.12 14.39
N GLU A 77 -3.35 -5.17 13.90
CA GLU A 77 -2.92 -6.56 14.13
C GLU A 77 -1.90 -7.00 13.07
N TYR A 78 -1.98 -6.41 11.89
CA TYR A 78 -1.08 -6.68 10.77
C TYR A 78 -0.32 -5.41 10.39
N ASP A 79 0.95 -5.56 10.01
CA ASP A 79 1.74 -4.44 9.47
C ASP A 79 0.98 -3.79 8.32
N ALA A 80 0.79 -2.47 8.36
CA ALA A 80 -0.06 -1.76 7.40
C ALA A 80 0.35 -2.02 5.95
N ILE A 81 1.65 -2.25 5.73
CA ILE A 81 2.22 -2.54 4.43
C ILE A 81 3.08 -3.80 4.52
N THR A 82 2.80 -4.77 3.64
CA THR A 82 3.61 -5.99 3.49
C THR A 82 3.94 -6.26 2.03
N MET A 83 5.00 -7.02 1.78
CA MET A 83 5.47 -7.38 0.44
C MET A 83 5.60 -8.89 0.33
N LYS A 84 5.45 -9.44 -0.89
CA LYS A 84 5.57 -10.89 -1.14
C LYS A 84 6.99 -11.32 -1.57
N GLY A 85 7.99 -10.49 -1.27
CA GLY A 85 9.41 -10.69 -1.58
C GLY A 85 10.28 -9.68 -0.82
N ASP A 86 11.59 -9.94 -0.75
CA ASP A 86 12.52 -9.02 -0.10
C ASP A 86 12.88 -7.87 -1.04
N TYR A 87 12.30 -6.71 -0.75
CA TYR A 87 12.56 -5.45 -1.44
C TYR A 87 13.02 -4.36 -0.46
N ALA A 88 13.64 -4.74 0.67
CA ALA A 88 14.10 -3.78 1.69
C ALA A 88 15.12 -2.75 1.15
N ALA A 89 15.84 -3.09 0.07
CA ALA A 89 16.72 -2.16 -0.64
C ALA A 89 15.96 -1.02 -1.36
N TYR A 90 14.67 -1.20 -1.64
CA TYR A 90 13.85 -0.23 -2.36
C TYR A 90 12.81 0.45 -1.50
N TYR A 91 12.36 -0.17 -0.40
CA TYR A 91 11.25 0.34 0.40
C TYR A 91 11.56 0.28 1.89
N GLY A 92 11.20 1.33 2.62
CA GLY A 92 11.53 1.46 4.03
C GLY A 92 10.95 2.70 4.71
N GLY A 93 11.12 2.79 6.02
CA GLY A 93 10.79 4.00 6.79
C GLY A 93 9.29 4.24 6.90
N LEU A 94 8.53 3.21 7.27
CA LEU A 94 7.07 3.28 7.45
C LEU A 94 6.71 4.25 8.59
N VAL A 95 5.78 5.17 8.33
CA VAL A 95 5.26 6.15 9.28
C VAL A 95 3.74 6.16 9.20
N TYR A 96 3.08 6.14 10.37
CA TYR A 96 1.63 6.20 10.48
C TYR A 96 1.16 7.63 10.78
N ASP A 97 0.06 8.05 10.17
CA ASP A 97 -0.49 9.40 10.30
C ASP A 97 -2.03 9.40 10.22
N ASP A 98 -2.65 10.55 10.51
CA ASP A 98 -4.11 10.74 10.59
C ASP A 98 -4.80 9.72 11.51
N TYR A 99 -4.47 9.82 12.81
CA TYR A 99 -4.98 8.92 13.84
C TYR A 99 -6.41 9.31 14.27
N ASP A 100 -7.36 8.42 14.02
CA ASP A 100 -8.73 8.50 14.52
C ASP A 100 -8.80 7.96 15.96
N ARG A 101 -8.98 8.87 16.92
CA ARG A 101 -9.08 8.52 18.35
C ARG A 101 -10.34 7.73 18.71
N LYS A 102 -11.44 7.89 17.97
CA LYS A 102 -12.69 7.17 18.26
C LYS A 102 -12.62 5.73 17.77
N LYS A 103 -11.93 5.52 16.66
CA LYS A 103 -11.72 4.19 16.07
C LYS A 103 -10.43 3.52 16.51
N ASP A 104 -9.54 4.24 17.18
CA ASP A 104 -8.21 3.77 17.59
C ASP A 104 -7.45 3.18 16.39
N ARG A 105 -7.35 3.96 15.31
CA ARG A 105 -6.77 3.52 14.04
C ARG A 105 -6.20 4.69 13.22
N TYR A 106 -5.30 4.37 12.29
CA TYR A 106 -4.70 5.32 11.36
C TYR A 106 -5.36 5.24 9.99
N ARG A 107 -5.35 6.35 9.26
CA ARG A 107 -5.87 6.46 7.89
C ARG A 107 -4.81 6.75 6.85
N ILE A 108 -3.63 7.15 7.28
CA ILE A 108 -2.50 7.44 6.38
C ILE A 108 -1.30 6.60 6.82
N VAL A 109 -0.60 6.03 5.83
CA VAL A 109 0.78 5.59 6.02
C VAL A 109 1.67 6.19 4.95
N ARG A 110 2.92 6.44 5.35
CA ARG A 110 3.97 7.00 4.51
C ARG A 110 5.18 6.08 4.52
N PHE A 111 5.82 5.88 3.39
CA PHE A 111 7.08 5.14 3.31
C PHE A 111 7.93 5.68 2.17
N HIS A 112 9.24 5.41 2.22
CA HIS A 112 10.17 5.81 1.18
C HIS A 112 10.28 4.72 0.12
N ALA A 113 10.30 5.13 -1.14
CA ALA A 113 10.53 4.28 -2.29
C ALA A 113 11.74 4.79 -3.09
N LEU A 114 12.72 3.91 -3.31
CA LEU A 114 13.83 4.14 -4.23
C LEU A 114 13.45 3.64 -5.62
N PHE A 115 13.70 4.46 -6.63
CA PHE A 115 13.43 4.09 -8.02
C PHE A 115 14.42 3.04 -8.52
N ASN A 116 13.91 1.91 -9.00
CA ASN A 116 14.75 0.84 -9.53
C ASN A 116 15.19 1.16 -10.97
N ARG A 117 16.23 1.99 -11.11
CA ARG A 117 16.85 2.37 -12.40
C ARG A 117 17.33 1.16 -13.22
N GLY A 118 17.69 0.06 -12.57
CA GLY A 118 18.12 -1.18 -13.21
C GLY A 118 16.98 -2.17 -13.47
N GLY A 119 15.74 -1.79 -13.17
CA GLY A 119 14.57 -2.66 -13.27
C GLY A 119 14.26 -3.05 -14.71
N LYS A 120 13.78 -4.28 -14.90
CA LYS A 120 13.30 -4.75 -16.20
C LYS A 120 11.91 -4.18 -16.47
N LEU A 121 11.69 -3.67 -17.68
CA LEU A 121 10.39 -3.18 -18.14
C LEU A 121 9.26 -4.17 -17.84
N GLY A 122 8.14 -3.68 -17.32
CA GLY A 122 6.93 -4.48 -17.05
C GLY A 122 7.00 -5.38 -15.81
N THR A 123 8.04 -5.26 -14.98
CA THR A 123 8.08 -5.91 -13.66
C THR A 123 7.24 -5.15 -12.63
N SER A 124 6.67 -5.88 -11.68
CA SER A 124 5.98 -5.33 -10.52
C SER A 124 6.62 -5.88 -9.25
N HIS A 125 6.63 -5.09 -8.19
CA HIS A 125 6.97 -5.55 -6.84
C HIS A 125 5.65 -5.83 -6.12
N PRO A 126 5.33 -7.11 -5.80
CA PRO A 126 4.06 -7.43 -5.16
C PRO A 126 3.95 -6.82 -3.78
N PHE A 127 2.84 -6.12 -3.55
CA PHE A 127 2.66 -5.21 -2.45
C PHE A 127 1.23 -5.29 -1.93
N ASN A 128 1.09 -5.29 -0.61
CA ASN A 128 -0.19 -5.40 0.08
C ASN A 128 -0.36 -4.22 1.04
N ILE A 129 -1.57 -3.68 1.06
CA ILE A 129 -2.09 -2.72 2.02
C ILE A 129 -3.03 -3.51 2.95
N ASN A 130 -2.61 -3.70 4.20
CA ASN A 130 -3.40 -4.42 5.19
C ASN A 130 -4.28 -3.43 5.97
N VAL A 131 -5.59 -3.60 5.85
CA VAL A 131 -6.58 -2.69 6.44
C VAL A 131 -7.63 -3.48 7.21
N ASP A 132 -8.21 -2.83 8.23
CA ASP A 132 -9.37 -3.30 8.95
C ASP A 132 -10.62 -2.60 8.38
N LEU A 133 -11.61 -3.39 7.95
CA LEU A 133 -12.92 -2.92 7.55
C LEU A 133 -13.82 -2.78 8.78
N HIS A 134 -14.27 -1.57 9.05
CA HIS A 134 -15.23 -1.28 10.11
C HIS A 134 -16.64 -1.72 9.71
N GLN A 135 -17.24 -2.65 10.46
CA GLN A 135 -18.66 -2.97 10.32
C GLN A 135 -19.52 -2.03 11.16
N PRO A 136 -20.47 -1.29 10.55
CA PRO A 136 -21.39 -0.46 11.30
C PRO A 136 -22.32 -1.32 12.17
N GLY A 137 -22.35 -1.05 13.47
CA GLY A 137 -23.14 -1.79 14.45
C GLY A 137 -23.08 -1.15 15.84
N SER A 138 -23.66 -1.83 16.84
CA SER A 138 -23.64 -1.36 18.24
C SER A 138 -22.28 -1.53 18.92
N LYS A 139 -21.36 -2.28 18.31
CA LYS A 139 -19.97 -2.48 18.74
C LYS A 139 -19.03 -2.21 17.57
N LEU A 140 -17.81 -1.81 17.90
CA LEU A 140 -16.73 -1.72 16.92
C LEU A 140 -16.32 -3.14 16.53
N GLU A 141 -16.69 -3.54 15.31
CA GLU A 141 -16.29 -4.82 14.72
C GLU A 141 -15.39 -4.55 13.51
N TRP A 142 -14.30 -5.31 13.44
CA TRP A 142 -13.22 -5.11 12.48
C TRP A 142 -12.99 -6.41 11.72
N ILE A 143 -13.03 -6.33 10.39
CA ILE A 143 -12.68 -7.45 9.52
C ILE A 143 -11.37 -7.12 8.82
N PRO A 144 -10.29 -7.88 9.06
CA PRO A 144 -9.04 -7.66 8.35
C PRO A 144 -9.19 -8.04 6.87
N ILE A 145 -8.73 -7.16 5.99
CA ILE A 145 -8.67 -7.36 4.54
C ILE A 145 -7.30 -6.89 4.01
N SER A 146 -6.84 -7.51 2.92
CA SER A 146 -5.63 -7.10 2.19
C SER A 146 -6.03 -6.56 0.83
N ILE A 147 -5.43 -5.42 0.45
CA ILE A 147 -5.60 -4.80 -0.86
C ILE A 147 -4.26 -4.81 -1.56
N ASP A 148 -4.21 -5.36 -2.77
CA ASP A 148 -2.95 -5.72 -3.43
C ASP A 148 -2.77 -4.93 -4.75
N PRO A 149 -2.47 -3.62 -4.72
CA PRO A 149 -2.34 -2.81 -5.94
C PRO A 149 -1.06 -3.11 -6.75
N ASP A 150 -0.09 -3.85 -6.21
CA ASP A 150 1.27 -3.92 -6.75
C ASP A 150 1.97 -2.54 -6.87
N ILE A 151 3.30 -2.56 -6.90
CA ILE A 151 4.10 -1.37 -7.24
C ILE A 151 4.79 -1.60 -8.58
N LYS A 152 4.59 -0.70 -9.54
CA LYS A 152 5.42 -0.61 -10.73
C LYS A 152 6.59 0.33 -10.47
N ASN A 153 7.74 -0.30 -10.19
CA ASN A 153 9.03 0.36 -9.99
C ASN A 153 10.11 0.05 -11.07
N PRO A 154 9.84 -0.52 -12.27
CA PRO A 154 10.74 -0.37 -13.41
C PRO A 154 10.40 0.89 -14.22
N PRO A 155 11.23 1.31 -15.20
CA PRO A 155 10.84 2.36 -16.13
C PRO A 155 9.45 2.07 -16.75
N PRO A 156 8.59 3.09 -16.92
CA PRO A 156 7.27 2.89 -17.51
C PRO A 156 7.39 2.39 -18.96
N TRP A 157 6.38 1.62 -19.39
CA TRP A 157 6.22 1.25 -20.80
C TRP A 157 6.17 2.55 -21.64
N PRO A 158 6.93 2.68 -22.74
CA PRO A 158 6.66 3.77 -23.68
C PRO A 158 5.25 3.57 -24.25
N VAL A 159 4.35 4.51 -23.96
CA VAL A 159 3.02 4.57 -24.58
C VAL A 159 3.16 5.08 -26.00
#